data_AF-A0A349KIX7-F1
#
_entry.id   AF-A0A349KIX7-F1
#
_cell.length_a   1.000
_cell.length_b   1.000
_cell.length_c   1.000
_cell.angle_alpha   90.00
_cell.angle_beta   90.00
_cell.angle_gamma   90.00
#
_symmetry.space_group_name_H-M   'P 1'
#
loop_
_entity.id
_entity.type
_entity.pdbx_description
1 polymer ?
#
loop_
_entity_poly.entity_id
_entity_poly.type
_entity_poly.pdbx_seq_one_letter_code
_entity_poly.pdbx_strand_id
1 'polypeptide(L)'
;ILKDGKVGAAATELFADAQALLKQILAEKLLKARAIIGFWPANTVACNDVQLYQADEPDAALTRLHFLRQQIPKDVDLDNLCLADFVAPATAGYRDYLGAFVVTAGIGADKLAAHFEAEHNDYSALLVKALADRLAEAFAEQLHKRVRMELWGYEPAENLSPGELIKEKYRGIRPAPGYPACPDHSEKATVFELLQADAEIGVKLTESFAMTPAATVSGLYFSHPQSRYFSVGKISTEQVKDLAIRKNTGLDELTRLLSPNLGSL
;
A
#
# COMPACT_ATOMS: atom_id res chain seq x y z
N ILE A 1 18.21 -16.95 10.73
CA ILE A 1 18.77 -15.89 11.60
C ILE A 1 18.93 -16.36 13.05
N LEU A 2 17.91 -16.92 13.71
CA LEU A 2 18.02 -17.32 15.13
C LEU A 2 19.09 -18.38 15.43
N LYS A 3 19.38 -19.29 14.49
CA LYS A 3 20.43 -20.32 14.60
C LYS A 3 21.78 -19.89 14.03
N ASP A 4 21.93 -18.60 13.70
CA ASP A 4 23.17 -18.11 13.11
C ASP A 4 24.32 -18.13 14.12
N GLY A 5 25.50 -18.60 13.71
CA GLY A 5 26.65 -18.76 14.60
C GLY A 5 27.28 -17.46 15.11
N LYS A 6 27.02 -16.32 14.46
CA LYS A 6 27.56 -15.01 14.84
C LYS A 6 26.52 -14.12 15.52
N VAL A 7 25.30 -14.08 14.98
CA VAL A 7 24.25 -13.15 15.44
C VAL A 7 23.06 -13.86 16.10
N GLY A 8 23.05 -15.19 16.15
CA GLY A 8 21.90 -15.97 16.62
C GLY A 8 21.52 -15.71 18.07
N ALA A 9 22.50 -15.51 18.96
CA ALA A 9 22.26 -15.21 20.37
C ALA A 9 21.50 -13.88 20.52
N ALA A 10 22.03 -12.79 19.97
CA ALA A 10 21.39 -11.47 19.99
C ALA A 10 20.02 -11.47 19.28
N ALA A 11 19.89 -12.20 18.16
CA ALA A 11 18.61 -12.32 17.46
C ALA A 11 17.56 -13.06 18.28
N THR A 12 17.97 -14.07 19.07
CA THR A 12 17.08 -14.82 19.95
C THR A 12 16.63 -14.00 21.15
N GLU A 13 17.54 -13.24 21.75
CA GLU A 13 17.25 -12.31 22.85
C GLU A 13 16.28 -11.20 22.40
N LEU A 14 16.60 -10.51 21.31
CA LEU A 14 15.71 -9.48 20.73
C LEU A 14 14.32 -10.05 20.40
N PHE A 15 14.26 -11.28 19.87
CA PHE A 15 12.97 -11.92 19.60
C PHE A 15 12.19 -12.22 20.89
N ALA A 16 12.86 -12.66 21.95
CA ALA A 16 12.23 -12.91 23.24
C ALA A 16 11.68 -11.61 23.85
N ASP A 17 12.44 -10.52 23.80
CA ASP A 17 12.01 -9.20 24.27
C ASP A 17 10.81 -8.69 23.47
N ALA A 18 10.85 -8.82 22.15
CA ALA A 18 9.75 -8.46 21.26
C ALA A 18 8.48 -9.24 21.60
N GLN A 19 8.59 -10.55 21.88
CA GLN A 19 7.44 -11.37 22.29
C GLN A 19 6.90 -10.97 23.66
N ALA A 20 7.76 -10.64 24.62
CA ALA A 20 7.35 -10.18 25.94
C ALA A 20 6.59 -8.85 25.87
N LEU A 21 7.14 -7.86 25.15
CA LEU A 21 6.50 -6.56 24.96
C LEU A 21 5.20 -6.68 24.15
N LEU A 22 5.16 -7.53 23.11
CA LEU A 22 3.93 -7.81 22.37
C LEU A 22 2.85 -8.38 23.29
N LYS A 23 3.19 -9.33 24.16
CA LYS A 23 2.25 -9.89 25.14
C LYS A 23 1.70 -8.82 26.07
N GLN A 24 2.54 -7.90 26.54
CA GLN A 24 2.11 -6.77 27.36
C GLN A 24 1.17 -5.85 26.59
N ILE A 25 1.53 -5.44 25.37
CA ILE A 25 0.72 -4.60 24.49
C ILE A 25 -0.70 -5.18 24.33
N LEU A 26 -0.80 -6.50 24.14
CA LEU A 26 -2.08 -7.19 23.98
C LEU A 26 -2.87 -7.27 25.30
N ALA A 27 -2.22 -7.63 26.41
CA ALA A 27 -2.87 -7.78 27.71
C ALA A 27 -3.43 -6.45 28.23
N GLU A 28 -2.66 -5.38 28.07
CA GLU A 28 -2.99 -4.04 28.57
C GLU A 28 -3.68 -3.15 27.51
N LYS A 29 -3.85 -3.66 26.29
CA LYS A 29 -4.47 -2.94 25.15
C LYS A 29 -3.78 -1.60 24.86
N LEU A 30 -2.45 -1.59 24.90
CA LEU A 30 -1.64 -0.37 24.76
C LEU A 30 -1.66 0.18 23.34
N LEU A 31 -1.83 -0.70 22.34
CA LEU A 31 -1.99 -0.34 20.94
C LEU A 31 -3.39 -0.70 20.44
N LYS A 32 -3.89 0.09 19.49
CA LYS A 32 -5.15 -0.19 18.78
C LYS A 32 -4.89 -0.28 17.29
N ALA A 33 -5.55 -1.25 16.66
CA ALA A 33 -5.55 -1.41 15.21
C ALA A 33 -6.89 -0.97 14.62
N ARG A 34 -6.86 -0.29 13.48
CA ARG A 34 -8.04 0.12 12.70
C ARG A 34 -7.77 -0.05 11.21
N ALA A 35 -8.83 -0.32 10.46
CA ALA A 35 -8.77 -0.44 9.02
C ALA A 35 -10.04 0.10 8.39
N ILE A 36 -9.89 0.65 7.18
CA ILE A 36 -10.99 0.99 6.28
C ILE A 36 -10.66 0.42 4.90
N ILE A 37 -11.68 -0.06 4.20
CA ILE A 37 -11.58 -0.70 2.90
C ILE A 37 -12.80 -0.36 2.06
N GLY A 38 -12.60 -0.21 0.76
CA GLY A 38 -13.66 0.02 -0.22
C GLY A 38 -13.38 -0.68 -1.53
N PHE A 39 -14.44 -0.91 -2.30
CA PHE A 39 -14.41 -1.47 -3.65
C PHE A 39 -15.33 -0.64 -4.54
N TRP A 40 -14.87 -0.34 -5.75
CA TRP A 40 -15.62 0.45 -6.71
C TRP A 40 -15.61 -0.22 -8.07
N PRO A 41 -16.72 -0.11 -8.83
CA PRO A 41 -16.68 -0.39 -10.25
C PRO A 41 -15.61 0.48 -10.90
N ALA A 42 -14.83 -0.11 -11.80
CA ALA A 42 -13.65 0.51 -12.35
C ALA A 42 -13.44 0.08 -13.80
N ASN A 43 -12.91 0.99 -14.61
CA ASN A 43 -12.38 0.66 -15.93
C ASN A 43 -11.19 1.55 -16.27
N THR A 44 -10.30 1.03 -17.10
CA THR A 44 -9.24 1.82 -17.72
C THR A 44 -9.85 2.70 -18.83
N VAL A 45 -9.71 4.03 -18.71
CA VAL A 45 -10.31 5.02 -19.63
C VAL A 45 -9.29 5.76 -20.49
N ALA A 46 -8.04 5.78 -20.05
CA ALA A 46 -6.88 6.25 -20.80
C ALA A 46 -5.77 5.21 -20.65
N CYS A 47 -4.72 5.25 -21.47
CA CYS A 47 -3.69 4.20 -21.47
C CYS A 47 -3.10 3.90 -20.08
N ASN A 48 -3.08 4.85 -19.15
CA ASN A 48 -2.45 4.68 -17.85
C ASN A 48 -3.37 4.95 -16.65
N ASP A 49 -4.68 5.17 -16.85
CA ASP A 49 -5.58 5.64 -15.78
C ASP A 49 -6.81 4.79 -15.63
N VAL A 50 -7.20 4.59 -14.37
CA VAL A 50 -8.40 3.86 -13.99
C VAL A 50 -9.44 4.84 -13.45
N GLN A 51 -10.60 4.90 -14.12
CA GLN A 51 -11.77 5.62 -13.64
C GLN A 51 -12.52 4.73 -12.65
N LEU A 52 -12.81 5.26 -11.47
CA LEU A 52 -13.75 4.68 -10.53
C LEU A 52 -15.13 5.31 -10.72
N TYR A 53 -16.16 4.50 -10.52
CA TYR A 53 -17.56 4.92 -10.66
C TYR A 53 -18.28 4.79 -9.31
N GLN A 54 -19.38 5.52 -9.17
CA GLN A 54 -20.26 5.35 -8.01
C GLN A 54 -20.92 3.97 -8.05
N ALA A 55 -21.10 3.35 -6.88
CA ALA A 55 -21.70 2.02 -6.79
C ALA A 55 -23.18 2.03 -7.22
N ASP A 56 -23.90 3.09 -6.85
CA ASP A 56 -25.35 3.21 -7.09
C ASP A 56 -25.69 3.85 -8.44
N GLU A 57 -24.71 4.43 -9.13
CA GLU A 57 -24.86 5.10 -10.43
C GLU A 57 -23.74 4.64 -11.39
N PRO A 58 -23.98 3.57 -12.18
CA PRO A 58 -22.94 2.85 -12.92
C PRO A 58 -22.11 3.66 -13.94
N ASP A 59 -22.57 4.84 -14.32
CA ASP A 59 -21.92 5.73 -15.27
C ASP A 59 -21.46 7.06 -14.65
N ALA A 60 -21.79 7.31 -13.37
CA ALA A 60 -21.33 8.48 -12.66
C ALA A 60 -19.88 8.30 -12.24
N ALA A 61 -18.99 9.11 -12.82
CA ALA A 61 -17.58 9.17 -12.45
C ALA A 61 -17.44 9.60 -10.98
N LEU A 62 -16.70 8.82 -10.18
CA LEU A 62 -16.37 9.14 -8.79
C LEU A 62 -15.02 9.86 -8.72
N THR A 63 -13.95 9.18 -9.13
CA THR A 63 -12.60 9.75 -9.18
C THR A 63 -11.72 8.95 -10.14
N ARG A 64 -10.51 9.42 -10.40
CA ARG A 64 -9.53 8.76 -11.26
C ARG A 64 -8.26 8.47 -10.48
N LEU A 65 -7.75 7.25 -10.65
CA LEU A 65 -6.43 6.85 -10.17
C LEU A 65 -5.45 6.90 -11.34
N HIS A 66 -4.26 7.41 -11.07
CA HIS A 66 -3.27 7.69 -12.08
C HIS A 66 -2.03 6.84 -11.92
N PHE A 67 -1.62 6.18 -13.01
CA PHE A 67 -0.45 5.31 -12.99
C PHE A 67 0.63 5.77 -13.97
N LEU A 68 1.83 5.25 -13.73
CA LEU A 68 2.98 5.42 -14.59
C LEU A 68 3.25 4.11 -15.33
N ARG A 69 3.77 4.24 -16.55
CA ARG A 69 4.16 3.13 -17.41
C ARG A 69 5.67 3.06 -17.51
N GLN A 70 6.18 1.84 -17.56
CA GLN A 70 7.59 1.57 -17.88
C GLN A 70 7.96 2.22 -19.23
N GLN A 71 9.17 2.80 -19.31
CA GLN A 71 9.70 3.38 -20.56
C GLN A 71 11.07 2.78 -20.93
N ILE A 72 11.29 1.53 -20.52
CA ILE A 72 12.52 0.81 -20.86
C ILE A 72 12.38 0.17 -22.24
N PRO A 73 13.44 0.17 -23.07
CA PRO A 73 13.49 -0.67 -24.25
C PRO A 73 13.36 -2.14 -23.82
N LYS A 74 12.47 -2.87 -24.48
CA LYS A 74 12.27 -4.30 -24.25
C LYS A 74 12.30 -5.04 -25.57
N ASP A 75 12.53 -6.35 -25.50
CA ASP A 75 12.34 -7.25 -26.63
C ASP A 75 10.88 -7.17 -27.12
N VAL A 76 10.67 -7.50 -28.41
CA VAL A 76 9.41 -7.29 -29.13
C VAL A 76 8.19 -7.92 -28.44
N ASP A 77 8.40 -8.99 -27.68
CA ASP A 77 7.34 -9.77 -27.03
C ASP A 77 7.06 -9.34 -25.58
N LEU A 78 7.70 -8.27 -25.08
CA LEU A 78 7.55 -7.82 -23.71
C LEU A 78 6.93 -6.42 -23.62
N ASP A 79 5.74 -6.35 -23.04
CA ASP A 79 5.04 -5.08 -22.83
C ASP A 79 5.71 -4.21 -21.75
N ASN A 80 5.68 -2.90 -21.99
CA ASN A 80 5.96 -1.90 -20.95
C ASN A 80 4.77 -1.79 -20.00
N LEU A 81 4.93 -2.29 -18.78
CA LEU A 81 3.83 -2.50 -17.83
C LEU A 81 3.35 -1.18 -17.22
N CYS A 82 2.04 -1.11 -16.98
CA CYS A 82 1.33 -0.13 -16.17
C CYS A 82 0.32 -0.85 -15.27
N LEU A 83 0.07 -0.36 -14.06
CA LEU A 83 -0.93 -0.98 -13.17
C LEU A 83 -2.35 -0.93 -13.76
N ALA A 84 -2.66 0.09 -14.57
CA ALA A 84 -3.94 0.20 -15.28
C ALA A 84 -4.19 -0.96 -16.27
N ASP A 85 -3.14 -1.65 -16.72
CA ASP A 85 -3.26 -2.80 -17.63
C ASP A 85 -3.96 -3.99 -16.96
N PHE A 86 -4.04 -4.01 -15.62
CA PHE A 86 -4.68 -5.05 -14.84
C PHE A 86 -6.14 -4.76 -14.50
N VAL A 87 -6.75 -3.74 -15.13
CA VAL A 87 -8.17 -3.40 -15.02
C VAL A 87 -8.77 -3.37 -16.42
N ALA A 88 -9.93 -3.98 -16.61
CA ALA A 88 -10.54 -4.07 -17.93
C ALA A 88 -10.77 -2.68 -18.54
N PRO A 89 -10.44 -2.47 -19.84
CA PRO A 89 -10.66 -1.21 -20.50
C PRO A 89 -12.16 -0.91 -20.62
N ALA A 90 -12.54 0.37 -20.67
CA ALA A 90 -13.93 0.77 -20.83
C ALA A 90 -14.60 0.22 -22.12
N THR A 91 -13.79 -0.14 -23.12
CA THR A 91 -14.23 -0.78 -24.37
C THR A 91 -14.58 -2.27 -24.22
N ALA A 92 -14.30 -2.90 -23.08
CA ALA A 92 -14.56 -4.32 -22.84
C ALA A 92 -16.05 -4.66 -22.72
N GLY A 93 -16.93 -3.67 -22.55
CA GLY A 93 -18.38 -3.87 -22.44
C GLY A 93 -18.86 -4.37 -21.08
N TYR A 94 -17.98 -4.41 -20.07
CA TYR A 94 -18.33 -4.72 -18.68
C TYR A 94 -17.51 -3.88 -17.68
N ARG A 95 -18.05 -3.72 -16.47
CA ARG A 95 -17.34 -3.09 -15.35
C ARG A 95 -16.40 -4.10 -14.70
N ASP A 96 -15.13 -3.73 -14.59
CA ASP A 96 -14.20 -4.39 -13.67
C ASP A 96 -14.30 -3.70 -12.30
N TYR A 97 -13.43 -4.06 -11.36
CA TYR A 97 -13.42 -3.51 -10.02
C TYR A 97 -12.01 -3.24 -9.53
N LEU A 98 -11.89 -2.24 -8.66
CA LEU A 98 -10.65 -1.92 -7.97
C LEU A 98 -10.96 -1.65 -6.50
N GLY A 99 -10.12 -2.19 -5.61
CA GLY A 99 -10.23 -1.95 -4.18
C GLY A 99 -9.16 -1.00 -3.67
N ALA A 100 -9.38 -0.43 -2.49
CA ALA A 100 -8.36 0.31 -1.76
C ALA A 100 -8.48 0.08 -0.26
N PHE A 101 -7.38 0.25 0.47
CA PHE A 101 -7.36 0.10 1.92
C PHE A 101 -6.44 1.12 2.60
N VAL A 102 -6.76 1.40 3.86
CA VAL A 102 -5.84 2.00 4.84
C VAL A 102 -5.95 1.19 6.12
N VAL A 103 -4.83 0.69 6.63
CA VAL A 103 -4.73 0.02 7.94
C VAL A 103 -3.71 0.72 8.81
N THR A 104 -3.96 0.74 10.12
CA THR A 104 -2.98 1.19 11.11
C THR A 104 -2.98 0.25 12.30
N ALA A 105 -1.80 0.02 12.87
CA ALA A 105 -1.62 -0.57 14.19
C ALA A 105 -0.85 0.39 15.13
N GLY A 106 -0.62 1.62 14.69
CA GLY A 106 0.19 2.61 15.38
C GLY A 106 -0.54 3.47 16.41
N ILE A 107 -1.85 3.29 16.59
CA ILE A 107 -2.63 4.11 17.54
C ILE A 107 -2.16 3.77 18.97
N GLY A 108 -1.47 4.71 19.61
CA GLY A 108 -0.86 4.55 20.94
C GLY A 108 0.65 4.29 20.91
N ALA A 109 1.25 4.00 19.74
CA ALA A 109 2.67 3.66 19.63
C ALA A 109 3.58 4.82 20.04
N ASP A 110 3.33 6.03 19.52
CA ASP A 110 4.14 7.22 19.87
C ASP A 110 4.01 7.57 21.34
N LYS A 111 2.81 7.42 21.92
CA LYS A 111 2.57 7.65 23.35
C LYS A 111 3.34 6.65 24.22
N LEU A 112 3.32 5.37 23.86
CA LEU A 112 4.04 4.33 24.59
C LEU A 112 5.56 4.48 24.43
N ALA A 113 6.04 4.84 23.24
CA ALA A 113 7.45 5.14 23.04
C ALA A 113 7.91 6.33 23.89
N ALA A 114 7.14 7.43 23.90
CA ALA A 114 7.47 8.61 24.71
C ALA A 114 7.48 8.29 26.22
N HIS A 115 6.64 7.36 26.68
CA HIS A 115 6.68 6.88 28.06
C HIS A 115 8.01 6.16 28.38
N PHE A 116 8.46 5.26 27.52
CA PHE A 116 9.76 4.59 27.70
C PHE A 116 10.94 5.57 27.58
N GLU A 117 10.89 6.53 26.67
CA GLU A 117 11.91 7.58 26.53
C GLU A 117 12.02 8.43 27.82
N ALA A 118 10.88 8.75 28.46
CA ALA A 118 10.85 9.46 29.74
C ALA A 118 11.45 8.65 30.91
N GLU A 119 11.48 7.33 30.80
CA GLU A 119 12.13 6.41 31.74
C GLU A 119 13.60 6.11 31.36
N HIS A 120 14.15 6.80 30.36
CA HIS A 120 15.48 6.55 29.79
C HIS A 120 15.65 5.12 29.23
N ASN A 121 14.57 4.54 28.73
CA ASN A 121 14.51 3.21 28.13
C ASN A 121 14.36 3.29 26.59
N ASP A 122 15.39 3.83 25.94
CA ASP A 122 15.40 4.03 24.48
C ASP A 122 15.24 2.72 23.70
N TYR A 123 15.72 1.61 24.25
CA TYR A 123 15.57 0.28 23.66
C TYR A 123 14.10 -0.10 23.51
N SER A 124 13.30 0.03 24.58
CA SER A 124 11.87 -0.33 24.54
C SER A 124 11.07 0.67 23.69
N ALA A 125 11.48 1.93 23.65
CA ALA A 125 10.91 2.94 22.77
C ALA A 125 11.11 2.62 21.27
N LEU A 126 12.28 2.12 20.89
CA LEU A 126 12.53 1.63 19.54
C LEU A 126 11.78 0.32 19.26
N LEU A 127 11.76 -0.59 20.25
CA LEU A 127 11.12 -1.89 20.11
C LEU A 127 9.60 -1.77 19.91
N VAL A 128 8.92 -0.86 20.62
CA VAL A 128 7.48 -0.63 20.42
C VAL A 128 7.19 -0.07 19.03
N LYS A 129 8.01 0.86 18.52
CA LYS A 129 7.86 1.41 17.16
C LYS A 129 8.04 0.30 16.11
N ALA A 130 9.06 -0.55 16.27
CA ALA A 130 9.27 -1.72 15.42
C ALA A 130 8.11 -2.72 15.49
N LEU A 131 7.60 -3.04 16.68
CA LEU A 131 6.44 -3.93 16.84
C LEU A 131 5.18 -3.35 16.19
N ALA A 132 4.90 -2.07 16.37
CA ALA A 132 3.75 -1.41 15.75
C ALA A 132 3.82 -1.51 14.22
N ASP A 133 5.00 -1.27 13.64
CA ASP A 133 5.25 -1.42 12.20
C ASP A 133 5.02 -2.86 11.72
N ARG A 134 5.57 -3.86 12.43
CA ARG A 134 5.32 -5.27 12.11
C ARG A 134 3.84 -5.67 12.22
N LEU A 135 3.11 -5.11 13.19
CA LEU A 135 1.67 -5.32 13.34
C LEU A 135 0.87 -4.66 12.21
N ALA A 136 1.27 -3.49 11.73
CA ALA A 136 0.62 -2.82 10.61
C ALA A 136 0.76 -3.64 9.32
N GLU A 137 1.96 -4.17 9.04
CA GLU A 137 2.21 -5.06 7.90
C GLU A 137 1.46 -6.40 8.02
N ALA A 138 1.45 -7.00 9.21
CA ALA A 138 0.67 -8.21 9.46
C ALA A 138 -0.83 -7.97 9.27
N PHE A 139 -1.33 -6.79 9.65
CA PHE A 139 -2.72 -6.41 9.44
C PHE A 139 -3.02 -6.21 7.96
N ALA A 140 -2.13 -5.57 7.19
CA ALA A 140 -2.29 -5.44 5.75
C ALA A 140 -2.35 -6.82 5.04
N GLU A 141 -1.51 -7.77 5.43
CA GLU A 141 -1.51 -9.15 4.89
C GLU A 141 -2.80 -9.91 5.28
N GLN A 142 -3.22 -9.82 6.54
CA GLN A 142 -4.44 -10.47 7.02
C GLN A 142 -5.69 -9.88 6.36
N LEU A 143 -5.77 -8.56 6.23
CA LEU A 143 -6.87 -7.89 5.56
C LEU A 143 -6.89 -8.28 4.09
N HIS A 144 -5.75 -8.28 3.40
CA HIS A 144 -5.67 -8.71 2.01
C HIS A 144 -6.15 -10.16 1.83
N LYS A 145 -5.74 -11.09 2.70
CA LYS A 145 -6.28 -12.46 2.68
C LYS A 145 -7.80 -12.46 2.80
N ARG A 146 -8.35 -11.71 3.74
CA ARG A 146 -9.80 -11.57 3.94
C ARG A 146 -10.50 -10.96 2.72
N VAL A 147 -9.86 -10.03 2.02
CA VAL A 147 -10.36 -9.47 0.76
C VAL A 147 -10.52 -10.55 -0.30
N ARG A 148 -9.47 -11.34 -0.53
CA ARG A 148 -9.48 -12.39 -1.55
C ARG A 148 -10.54 -13.45 -1.27
N MET A 149 -10.68 -13.84 0.00
CA MET A 149 -11.54 -14.96 0.41
C MET A 149 -13.00 -14.55 0.67
N GLU A 150 -13.24 -13.39 1.27
CA GLU A 150 -14.54 -13.03 1.84
C GLU A 150 -15.12 -11.74 1.25
N LEU A 151 -14.34 -10.63 1.28
CA LEU A 151 -14.91 -9.30 1.01
C LEU A 151 -15.07 -9.03 -0.49
N TRP A 152 -14.07 -9.41 -1.29
CA TRP A 152 -14.16 -9.44 -2.75
C TRP A 152 -14.47 -10.87 -3.21
N GLY A 153 -13.90 -11.88 -2.55
CA GLY A 153 -14.35 -13.27 -2.68
C GLY A 153 -13.99 -13.94 -4.01
N TYR A 154 -12.91 -13.52 -4.67
CA TYR A 154 -12.46 -14.15 -5.92
C TYR A 154 -11.59 -15.41 -5.70
N GLU A 155 -11.16 -15.70 -4.46
CA GLU A 155 -10.45 -16.93 -4.05
C GLU A 155 -11.01 -17.49 -2.72
N PRO A 156 -12.30 -17.89 -2.64
CA PRO A 156 -12.92 -18.32 -1.38
C PRO A 156 -12.34 -19.63 -0.81
N ALA A 157 -11.69 -20.44 -1.65
CA ALA A 157 -11.08 -21.71 -1.27
C ALA A 157 -9.58 -21.61 -0.93
N GLU A 158 -9.01 -20.41 -0.84
CA GLU A 158 -7.59 -20.22 -0.54
C GLU A 158 -7.20 -20.86 0.81
N ASN A 159 -6.15 -21.67 0.81
CA ASN A 159 -5.61 -22.31 2.01
C ASN A 159 -4.08 -22.22 2.07
N LEU A 160 -3.54 -21.00 2.00
CA LEU A 160 -2.10 -20.75 2.01
C LEU A 160 -1.54 -20.71 3.44
N SER A 161 -0.35 -21.27 3.61
CA SER A 161 0.43 -21.13 4.85
C SER A 161 1.04 -19.73 4.99
N PRO A 162 1.42 -19.28 6.20
CA PRO A 162 2.08 -17.98 6.38
C PRO A 162 3.34 -17.80 5.51
N GLY A 163 4.13 -18.88 5.33
CA GLY A 163 5.32 -18.85 4.48
C GLY A 163 5.01 -18.71 2.98
N GLU A 164 3.80 -19.09 2.56
CA GLU A 164 3.34 -18.92 1.19
C GLU A 164 2.71 -17.55 0.96
N LEU A 165 2.04 -16.99 1.97
CA LEU A 165 1.60 -15.59 1.95
C LEU A 165 2.79 -14.63 1.81
N ILE A 166 3.87 -14.87 2.57
CA ILE A 166 5.13 -14.08 2.46
C ILE A 166 5.76 -14.20 1.06
N LYS A 167 5.57 -15.34 0.39
CA LYS A 167 6.02 -15.57 -0.99
C LYS A 167 5.02 -15.12 -2.04
N GLU A 168 3.94 -14.45 -1.63
CA GLU A 168 2.91 -13.89 -2.50
C GLU A 168 2.29 -14.95 -3.43
N LYS A 169 2.12 -16.20 -2.96
CA LYS A 169 1.56 -17.31 -3.77
C LYS A 169 0.05 -17.20 -4.05
N TYR A 170 -0.58 -16.11 -3.67
CA TYR A 170 -2.00 -15.85 -3.94
C TYR A 170 -2.17 -15.14 -5.28
N ARG A 171 -3.40 -15.19 -5.80
CA ARG A 171 -3.83 -14.37 -6.92
C ARG A 171 -4.03 -12.91 -6.47
N GLY A 172 -3.69 -11.97 -7.34
CA GLY A 172 -3.88 -10.53 -7.12
C GLY A 172 -2.71 -9.87 -6.38
N ILE A 173 -2.69 -8.53 -6.40
CA ILE A 173 -1.65 -7.70 -5.77
C ILE A 173 -2.26 -6.56 -4.97
N ARG A 174 -1.46 -5.99 -4.06
CA ARG A 174 -1.82 -4.83 -3.25
C ARG A 174 -0.82 -3.66 -3.32
N PRO A 175 -0.59 -3.04 -4.49
CA PRO A 175 0.42 -1.99 -4.63
C PRO A 175 0.09 -0.77 -3.78
N ALA A 176 1.13 -0.22 -3.15
CA ALA A 176 1.04 0.93 -2.27
C ALA A 176 1.73 2.13 -2.92
N PRO A 177 1.08 3.31 -3.02
CA PRO A 177 1.71 4.50 -3.56
C PRO A 177 3.04 4.84 -2.84
N GLY A 178 4.09 5.10 -3.60
CA GLY A 178 5.47 5.24 -3.14
C GLY A 178 6.35 3.99 -3.34
N TYR A 179 5.76 2.82 -3.64
CA TYR A 179 6.51 1.62 -4.01
C TYR A 179 6.86 1.59 -5.50
N PRO A 180 7.80 0.75 -5.93
CA PRO A 180 8.31 0.76 -7.31
C PRO A 180 7.27 0.65 -8.43
N ALA A 181 6.13 -0.01 -8.20
CA ALA A 181 5.04 -0.16 -9.18
C ALA A 181 4.18 1.10 -9.34
N CYS A 182 4.19 1.98 -8.33
CA CYS A 182 3.42 3.23 -8.29
C CYS A 182 4.16 4.26 -7.42
N PRO A 183 5.29 4.81 -7.90
CA PRO A 183 6.21 5.59 -7.07
C PRO A 183 5.68 7.00 -6.71
N ASP A 184 4.61 7.46 -7.34
CA ASP A 184 4.00 8.75 -7.00
C ASP A 184 3.33 8.68 -5.62
N HIS A 185 3.93 9.35 -4.63
CA HIS A 185 3.39 9.40 -3.28
C HIS A 185 2.08 10.18 -3.17
N SER A 186 1.80 11.11 -4.08
CA SER A 186 0.61 11.96 -4.00
C SER A 186 -0.70 11.23 -4.28
N GLU A 187 -0.66 10.05 -4.94
CA GLU A 187 -1.84 9.19 -5.11
C GLU A 187 -2.43 8.70 -3.76
N LYS A 188 -1.68 8.78 -2.65
CA LYS A 188 -2.27 8.51 -1.33
C LYS A 188 -3.41 9.47 -0.99
N ALA A 189 -3.35 10.71 -1.46
CA ALA A 189 -4.41 11.69 -1.21
C ALA A 189 -5.75 11.18 -1.75
N THR A 190 -5.77 10.69 -3.00
CA THR A 190 -6.96 10.09 -3.62
C THR A 190 -7.46 8.88 -2.83
N VAL A 191 -6.56 7.99 -2.39
CA VAL A 191 -6.93 6.81 -1.56
C VAL A 191 -7.55 7.23 -0.22
N PHE A 192 -6.97 8.23 0.44
CA PHE A 192 -7.46 8.71 1.74
C PHE A 192 -8.80 9.42 1.62
N GLU A 193 -9.02 10.20 0.56
CA GLU A 193 -10.29 10.86 0.27
C GLU A 193 -11.38 9.84 -0.05
N LEU A 194 -11.10 8.87 -0.93
CA LEU A 194 -12.02 7.78 -1.28
C LEU A 194 -12.53 7.00 -0.07
N LEU A 195 -11.63 6.73 0.88
CA LEU A 195 -11.92 5.93 2.07
C LEU A 195 -12.30 6.78 3.28
N GLN A 196 -12.27 8.11 3.17
CA GLN A 196 -12.45 9.04 4.29
C GLN A 196 -11.60 8.67 5.52
N ALA A 197 -10.33 8.30 5.28
CA ALA A 197 -9.50 7.61 6.29
C ALA A 197 -9.28 8.42 7.58
N ASP A 198 -9.23 9.75 7.52
CA ASP A 198 -9.15 10.60 8.72
C ASP A 198 -10.44 10.52 9.54
N ALA A 199 -11.59 10.73 8.90
CA ALA A 199 -12.89 10.71 9.56
C ALA A 199 -13.24 9.33 10.15
N GLU A 200 -12.98 8.27 9.39
CA GLU A 200 -13.40 6.90 9.74
C GLU A 200 -12.45 6.23 10.73
N ILE A 201 -11.14 6.36 10.53
CA ILE A 201 -10.14 5.63 11.33
C ILE A 201 -9.12 6.51 12.04
N GLY A 202 -9.09 7.82 11.78
CA GLY A 202 -8.18 8.78 12.42
C GLY A 202 -6.76 8.76 11.86
N VAL A 203 -6.56 8.22 10.65
CA VAL A 203 -5.26 8.19 9.98
C VAL A 203 -5.16 9.40 9.05
N LYS A 204 -4.05 10.13 9.12
CA LYS A 204 -3.84 11.37 8.38
C LYS A 204 -2.67 11.27 7.42
N LEU A 205 -2.67 12.12 6.40
CA LEU A 205 -1.50 12.40 5.57
C LEU A 205 -0.86 13.71 5.99
N THR A 206 0.47 13.72 6.03
CA THR A 206 1.26 14.95 6.12
C THR A 206 1.32 15.66 4.76
N GLU A 207 1.85 16.88 4.73
CA GLU A 207 2.14 17.61 3.47
C GLU A 207 3.10 16.86 2.54
N SER A 208 3.93 15.96 3.09
CA SER A 208 4.84 15.10 2.33
C SER A 208 4.22 13.75 1.95
N PHE A 209 2.92 13.55 2.17
CA PHE A 209 2.20 12.29 1.97
C PHE A 209 2.74 11.13 2.82
N ALA A 210 3.35 11.41 3.96
CA ALA A 210 3.62 10.41 4.99
C ALA A 210 2.33 10.15 5.79
N MET A 211 2.15 8.93 6.28
CA MET A 211 0.96 8.55 7.04
C MET A 211 1.21 8.68 8.54
N THR A 212 0.22 9.19 9.26
CA THR A 212 0.23 9.31 10.72
C THR A 212 -0.98 8.59 11.29
N PRO A 213 -0.81 7.60 12.20
CA PRO A 213 0.45 7.14 12.81
C PRO A 213 1.45 6.51 11.82
N ALA A 214 2.74 6.51 12.16
CA ALA A 214 3.79 5.99 11.27
C ALA A 214 3.60 4.51 10.90
N ALA A 215 3.13 3.69 11.84
CA ALA A 215 2.78 2.28 11.62
C ALA A 215 1.41 2.16 10.93
N THR A 216 1.37 2.57 9.66
CA THR A 216 0.20 2.57 8.78
C THR A 216 0.61 2.08 7.40
N VAL A 217 -0.24 1.26 6.79
CA VAL A 217 -0.09 0.80 5.41
C VAL A 217 -1.35 1.19 4.64
N SER A 218 -1.17 1.72 3.43
CA SER A 218 -2.27 1.99 2.51
C SER A 218 -1.92 1.50 1.11
N GLY A 219 -2.93 1.20 0.31
CA GLY A 219 -2.73 0.76 -1.05
C GLY A 219 -4.01 0.43 -1.78
N LEU A 220 -3.84 -0.11 -2.97
CA LEU A 220 -4.90 -0.55 -3.85
C LEU A 220 -4.98 -2.08 -3.85
N TYR A 221 -6.08 -2.65 -4.34
CA TYR A 221 -6.23 -4.08 -4.59
C TYR A 221 -6.56 -4.33 -6.06
N PHE A 222 -5.82 -5.23 -6.68
CA PHE A 222 -6.05 -5.72 -8.04
C PHE A 222 -6.30 -7.23 -7.98
N SER A 223 -7.34 -7.71 -8.67
CA SER A 223 -7.74 -9.13 -8.66
C SER A 223 -7.37 -9.88 -9.95
N HIS A 224 -6.85 -9.18 -10.96
CA HIS A 224 -6.51 -9.79 -12.24
C HIS A 224 -5.45 -10.90 -12.05
N PRO A 225 -5.64 -12.11 -12.61
CA PRO A 225 -4.76 -13.25 -12.32
C PRO A 225 -3.31 -13.07 -12.79
N GLN A 226 -3.08 -12.17 -13.74
CA GLN A 226 -1.74 -11.84 -14.23
C GLN A 226 -1.14 -10.59 -13.58
N SER A 227 -1.86 -9.93 -12.67
CA SER A 227 -1.33 -8.79 -11.95
C SER A 227 -0.10 -9.20 -11.14
N ARG A 228 0.95 -8.39 -11.20
CA ARG A 228 2.24 -8.67 -10.57
C ARG A 228 2.95 -7.38 -10.21
N TYR A 229 3.77 -7.42 -9.17
CA TYR A 229 4.65 -6.31 -8.85
C TYR A 229 5.72 -6.14 -9.94
N PHE A 230 5.99 -4.89 -10.31
CA PHE A 230 7.07 -4.50 -11.21
C PHE A 230 7.62 -3.15 -10.76
N SER A 231 8.80 -2.78 -11.26
CA SER A 231 9.33 -1.43 -11.08
C SER A 231 9.03 -0.61 -12.32
N VAL A 232 8.39 0.56 -12.17
CA VAL A 232 8.23 1.54 -13.25
C VAL A 232 9.60 1.95 -13.81
N GLY A 233 10.62 1.99 -12.96
CA GLY A 233 11.98 2.34 -13.36
C GLY A 233 12.11 3.82 -13.70
N LYS A 234 12.97 4.11 -14.68
CA LYS A 234 13.21 5.48 -15.16
C LYS A 234 12.11 5.91 -16.13
N ILE A 235 11.63 7.14 -15.98
CA ILE A 235 10.60 7.78 -16.81
C ILE A 235 11.14 9.08 -17.41
N SER A 236 10.60 9.44 -18.57
CA SER A 236 10.91 10.67 -19.28
C SER A 236 10.17 11.86 -18.69
N THR A 237 10.73 13.06 -18.92
CA THR A 237 10.07 14.32 -18.57
C THR A 237 8.71 14.47 -19.25
N GLU A 238 8.54 13.93 -20.46
CA GLU A 238 7.25 13.93 -21.16
C GLU A 238 6.17 13.14 -20.41
N GLN A 239 6.50 11.98 -19.83
CA GLN A 239 5.54 11.23 -19.03
C GLN A 239 5.18 11.96 -17.72
N VAL A 240 6.11 12.70 -17.12
CA VAL A 240 5.82 13.53 -15.93
C VAL A 240 4.93 14.71 -16.28
N LYS A 241 5.16 15.37 -17.43
CA LYS A 241 4.27 16.44 -17.94
C LYS A 241 2.87 15.91 -18.22
N ASP A 242 2.76 14.76 -18.87
CA ASP A 242 1.48 14.09 -19.13
C ASP A 242 0.75 13.77 -17.81
N LEU A 243 1.45 13.23 -16.81
CA LEU A 243 0.87 12.99 -15.48
C LEU A 243 0.40 14.28 -14.82
N ALA A 244 1.17 15.37 -14.91
CA ALA A 244 0.79 16.68 -14.36
C ALA A 244 -0.51 17.20 -14.97
N ILE A 245 -0.67 17.06 -16.29
CA ILE A 245 -1.90 17.43 -17.00
C ILE A 245 -3.06 16.55 -16.54
N ARG A 246 -2.88 15.22 -16.48
CA ARG A 246 -3.94 14.28 -16.11
C ARG A 246 -4.41 14.45 -14.67
N LYS A 247 -3.49 14.79 -13.75
CA LYS A 247 -3.78 15.07 -12.33
C LYS A 247 -4.22 16.50 -12.06
N ASN A 248 -4.15 17.38 -13.07
CA ASN A 248 -4.38 18.82 -12.90
C ASN A 248 -3.53 19.41 -11.75
N THR A 249 -2.24 19.07 -11.72
CA THR A 249 -1.29 19.52 -10.68
C THR A 249 -0.04 20.16 -11.29
N GLY A 250 0.76 20.82 -10.44
CA GLY A 250 1.99 21.49 -10.84
C GLY A 250 3.08 20.51 -11.27
N LEU A 251 3.71 20.78 -12.43
CA LEU A 251 4.83 19.98 -12.93
C LEU A 251 6.01 19.94 -11.94
N ASP A 252 6.32 21.05 -11.29
CA ASP A 252 7.44 21.16 -10.34
C ASP A 252 7.26 20.23 -9.13
N GLU A 253 6.03 20.12 -8.63
CA GLU A 253 5.71 19.24 -7.51
C GLU A 253 5.90 17.77 -7.89
N LEU A 254 5.34 17.34 -9.02
CA LEU A 254 5.50 15.96 -9.50
C LEU A 254 6.95 15.63 -9.85
N THR A 255 7.68 16.59 -10.42
CA THR A 255 9.12 16.43 -10.73
C THR A 255 9.92 16.19 -9.46
N ARG A 256 9.61 16.91 -8.37
CA ARG A 256 10.22 16.69 -7.05
C ARG A 256 9.88 15.30 -6.50
N LEU A 257 8.59 14.93 -6.51
CA LEU A 257 8.12 13.63 -5.99
C LEU A 257 8.71 12.44 -6.77
N LEU A 258 8.79 12.56 -8.10
CA LEU A 258 9.28 11.53 -9.00
C LEU A 258 10.76 11.65 -9.33
N SER A 259 11.50 12.51 -8.62
CA SER A 259 12.95 12.68 -8.81
C SER A 259 13.75 11.37 -8.78
N PRO A 260 13.43 10.34 -7.96
CA PRO A 260 14.12 9.05 -8.02
C PRO A 260 13.89 8.31 -9.34
N ASN A 261 12.76 8.57 -10.02
CA ASN A 261 12.33 7.92 -11.25
C ASN A 261 12.69 8.72 -12.50
N LEU A 262 13.15 9.97 -12.42
CA LEU A 262 13.57 10.69 -13.62
C LEU A 262 14.80 10.04 -14.26
N GLY A 263 14.70 9.72 -15.55
CA GLY A 263 15.83 9.32 -16.39
C GLY A 263 16.73 10.52 -16.68
N SER A 264 18.04 10.28 -16.84
CA SER A 264 18.91 11.29 -17.44
C SER A 264 18.46 11.54 -18.88
N LEU A 265 18.32 12.81 -19.25
CA LEU A 265 18.04 13.25 -20.62
C LEU A 265 18.99 12.62 -21.64
#